data_AF-A0A2G6D4P9-F1
#
_entry.id   AF-A0A2G6D4P9-F1
#
_cell.length_a   1.000
_cell.length_b   1.000
_cell.length_c   1.000
_cell.angle_alpha   90.00
_cell.angle_beta   90.00
_cell.angle_gamma   90.00
#
_symmetry.space_group_name_H-M   'P 1'
#
loop_
_entity.id
_entity.type
_entity.pdbx_description
1 polymer ?
#
loop_
_entity_poly.entity_id
_entity_poly.type
_entity_poly.pdbx_seq_one_letter_code
_entity_poly.pdbx_strand_id
1 'polypeptide(L)' 'MAKSLAEIFLRINPGRFYFLKCILEGYDNLGVLSAIDGRVGLIRIKIVSHHLPVLMQVLADLAPVIKKQ' A
#
# COMPACT_ATOMS: atom_id res chain seq x y z
N MET A 1 15.25 12.96 -15.32
CA MET A 1 15.35 12.47 -13.93
C MET A 1 15.05 10.98 -13.92
N ALA A 2 15.96 10.13 -13.45
CA ALA A 2 15.65 8.70 -13.29
C ALA A 2 14.54 8.52 -12.25
N LYS A 3 13.47 7.80 -12.58
CA LYS A 3 12.44 7.41 -11.61
C LYS A 3 13.07 6.41 -10.64
N SER A 4 13.43 6.87 -9.43
CA SER A 4 13.76 5.98 -8.33
C SER A 4 12.50 5.26 -7.86
N LEU A 5 12.61 3.97 -7.57
CA LEU A 5 11.55 3.18 -6.96
C LEU A 5 11.78 3.12 -5.45
N ALA A 6 10.70 3.23 -4.68
CA ALA A 6 10.68 2.93 -3.26
C ALA A 6 9.82 1.70 -3.00
N GLU A 7 10.16 0.97 -1.95
CA GLU A 7 9.36 -0.15 -1.46
C GLU A 7 9.04 0.09 0.01
N ILE A 8 7.79 -0.17 0.39
CA ILE A 8 7.38 -0.17 1.79
C ILE A 8 6.73 -1.50 2.15
N PHE A 9 6.93 -1.90 3.40
CA PHE A 9 6.46 -3.16 3.96
C PHE A 9 5.53 -2.84 5.12
N LEU A 10 4.32 -3.40 5.09
CA LEU A 10 3.29 -3.12 6.09
C LEU A 10 2.61 -4.42 6.50
N ARG A 11 2.03 -4.39 7.70
CA ARG A 11 1.10 -5.42 8.16
C ARG A 11 -0.30 -4.84 8.24
N ILE A 12 -1.23 -5.46 7.52
CA ILE A 12 -2.65 -5.06 7.47
C ILE A 12 -3.56 -6.21 7.92
N ASN A 13 -4.84 -5.94 8.11
CA ASN A 13 -5.84 -7.00 8.18
C ASN A 13 -5.86 -7.76 6.83
N PRO A 14 -5.62 -9.09 6.80
CA PRO A 14 -5.65 -9.87 5.55
C PRO A 14 -6.92 -9.69 4.73
N GLY A 15 -8.09 -9.57 5.39
CA GLY A 15 -9.38 -9.36 4.72
C GLY A 15 -9.53 -7.99 4.05
N ARG A 16 -8.57 -7.08 4.25
CA ARG A 16 -8.54 -5.74 3.64
C ARG A 16 -7.53 -5.63 2.51
N PHE A 17 -6.87 -6.73 2.10
CA PHE A 17 -5.88 -6.72 1.02
C PHE A 17 -6.46 -6.17 -0.29
N TYR A 18 -7.55 -6.75 -0.78
CA TYR A 18 -8.16 -6.32 -2.05
C TYR A 18 -8.77 -4.93 -1.96
N PHE A 19 -9.30 -4.56 -0.79
CA PHE A 19 -9.77 -3.19 -0.55
C PHE A 19 -8.63 -2.18 -0.76
N LEU A 20 -7.49 -2.36 -0.08
CA LEU A 20 -6.33 -1.48 -0.26
C LEU A 20 -5.80 -1.50 -1.70
N LYS A 21 -5.78 -2.69 -2.33
CA LYS A 21 -5.36 -2.83 -3.73
C LYS A 21 -6.20 -1.95 -4.67
N CYS A 22 -7.53 -2.02 -4.57
CA CYS A 22 -8.43 -1.21 -5.38
C CYS A 22 -8.23 0.28 -5.16
N ILE A 23 -7.98 0.72 -3.93
CA ILE A 23 -7.69 2.14 -3.67
C ILE A 23 -6.40 2.57 -4.38
N LEU A 24 -5.31 1.82 -4.25
CA LEU A 24 -4.03 2.19 -4.87
C LEU A 24 -4.11 2.21 -6.41
N GLU A 25 -4.87 1.29 -7.01
CA GLU A 25 -5.12 1.26 -8.45
C GLU A 25 -5.99 2.45 -8.90
N GLY A 26 -6.96 2.86 -8.08
CA GLY A 26 -7.83 4.02 -8.34
C GLY A 26 -7.14 5.39 -8.25
N TYR A 27 -6.01 5.50 -7.56
CA TYR A 27 -5.17 6.71 -7.52
C TYR A 27 -4.20 6.76 -8.72
N ASP A 28 -4.71 6.56 -9.93
CA ASP A 28 -3.91 6.49 -11.16
C ASP A 28 -2.69 5.55 -11.03
N ASN A 29 -2.93 4.35 -10.48
CA ASN A 29 -1.88 3.35 -10.20
C ASN A 29 -0.75 3.87 -9.29
N LEU A 30 -1.12 4.55 -8.19
CA LEU A 30 -0.19 5.13 -7.20
C LEU A 30 0.93 4.17 -6.77
N GLY A 31 0.61 2.89 -6.61
CA GLY A 31 1.60 1.87 -6.31
C GLY A 31 1.10 0.45 -6.55
N VAL A 32 2.03 -0.48 -6.70
CA VAL A 32 1.73 -1.90 -6.90
C VAL A 32 1.75 -2.61 -5.55
N LEU A 33 0.61 -3.13 -5.12
CA LEU A 33 0.46 -3.93 -3.91
C LEU A 33 0.72 -5.41 -4.18
N SER A 34 1.55 -6.06 -3.37
CA SER A 34 1.79 -7.51 -3.39
C SER A 34 1.65 -8.09 -1.98
N ALA A 35 1.09 -9.29 -1.85
CA ALA A 35 1.16 -10.06 -0.62
C ALA A 35 2.52 -10.76 -0.53
N ILE A 36 3.22 -10.60 0.59
CA ILE A 36 4.40 -11.41 0.92
C ILE A 36 3.94 -12.66 1.68
N ASP A 37 3.09 -12.45 2.68
CA ASP A 37 2.37 -13.51 3.37
C ASP A 37 0.93 -13.06 3.62
N GLY A 38 0.01 -13.60 2.80
CA GLY A 38 -1.40 -13.28 2.86
C GLY A 38 -2.11 -13.79 4.12
N ARG A 39 -1.57 -14.81 4.82
CA ARG A 39 -2.19 -15.37 6.03
C ARG A 39 -2.07 -14.39 7.20
N VAL A 40 -0.94 -13.69 7.26
CA VAL A 40 -0.61 -12.77 8.35
C VAL A 40 -0.79 -11.29 7.98
N GLY A 41 -1.15 -11.02 6.72
CA GLY A 41 -1.40 -9.68 6.18
C GLY A 41 -0.12 -8.88 5.92
N LEU A 42 1.01 -9.57 5.69
CA LEU A 42 2.28 -8.94 5.34
C LEU A 42 2.29 -8.59 3.86
N ILE A 43 2.40 -7.30 3.55
CA ILE A 43 2.32 -6.76 2.20
C ILE A 43 3.56 -5.94 1.85
N ARG A 44 3.81 -5.82 0.54
CA ARG A 44 4.76 -4.89 -0.07
C ARG A 44 4.02 -3.93 -0.99
N ILE A 45 4.35 -2.66 -0.93
CA ILE A 45 3.93 -1.66 -1.93
C ILE A 45 5.17 -1.15 -2.64
N LYS A 46 5.20 -1.28 -3.97
CA LYS A 46 6.21 -0.63 -4.83
C LYS A 46 5.64 0.65 -5.40
N ILE A 47 6.41 1.73 -5.35
CA ILE A 47 5.97 3.06 -5.76
C ILE A 47 7.13 3.86 -6.37
N VAL A 48 6.81 4.85 -7.20
CA VAL A 48 7.81 5.85 -7.62
C VAL A 48 8.11 6.77 -6.43
N SER A 49 9.39 6.98 -6.09
CA SER A 49 9.79 7.61 -4.83
C SER A 49 9.16 8.98 -4.56
N HIS A 50 8.89 9.80 -5.57
CA HIS A 50 8.26 11.12 -5.37
C HIS A 50 6.78 11.07 -4.98
N HIS A 51 6.10 9.93 -5.18
CA HIS A 51 4.73 9.72 -4.72
C HIS A 51 4.65 9.17 -3.29
N LEU A 52 5.79 8.92 -2.64
CA LEU A 52 5.82 8.40 -1.27
C LEU A 52 5.03 9.27 -0.27
N PRO A 53 5.09 10.63 -0.30
CA PRO A 53 4.28 11.45 0.60
C PRO A 53 2.76 11.26 0.41
N VAL A 54 2.32 11.12 -0.85
CA VAL A 54 0.91 10.88 -1.18
C VAL A 54 0.47 9.51 -0.66
N LEU A 55 1.30 8.48 -0.87
CA LEU A 55 1.04 7.14 -0.33
C LEU A 55 0.93 7.16 1.20
N MET A 56 1.83 7.87 1.89
CA MET A 56 1.79 7.97 3.35
C MET A 56 0.51 8.65 3.84
N GLN A 57 0.03 9.69 3.15
CA GLN A 57 -1.24 10.34 3.47
C GLN A 57 -2.43 9.39 3.28
N VAL A 58 -2.52 8.72 2.12
CA VAL A 58 -3.57 7.74 1.85
C VAL A 58 -3.57 6.61 2.89
N LEU A 59 -2.40 6.09 3.25
CA LEU A 59 -2.27 5.05 4.27
C LEU A 59 -2.68 5.55 5.66
N ALA A 60 -2.41 6.81 6.00
CA ALA A 60 -2.84 7.40 7.26
C ALA A 60 -4.37 7.51 7.32
N ASP A 61 -5.01 7.98 6.25
CA ASP A 61 -6.46 8.12 6.17
C ASP A 61 -7.18 6.75 6.19
N LEU A 62 -6.58 5.73 5.57
CA LEU A 62 -7.11 4.36 5.56
C LEU A 62 -6.75 3.54 6.80
N ALA A 63 -5.81 4.00 7.63
CA ALA A 63 -5.32 3.26 8.79
C ALA A 63 -6.44 2.70 9.69
N PRO A 64 -7.53 3.43 10.00
CA PRO A 64 -8.61 2.91 10.83
C PRO A 64 -9.34 1.69 10.24
N VAL A 65 -9.33 1.52 8.92
CA VAL A 65 -10.07 0.45 8.23
C VAL A 65 -9.20 -0.69 7.72
N ILE A 66 -7.88 -0.46 7.56
CA ILE A 66 -6.92 -1.48 7.08
C ILE A 66 -6.07 -2.09 8.18
N LYS A 67 -5.93 -1.45 9.34
CA LYS A 67 -5.16 -2.02 10.45
C LYS A 67 -5.87 -3.25 11.02
N LYS A 68 -5.06 -4.20 11.48
CA LYS A 68 -5.54 -5.32 12.28
C LYS A 68 -6.06 -4.75 13.60
N GLN A 69 -7.33 -5.02 13.93
CA GLN A 69 -7.88 -4.79 15.27
C GLN A 69 -7.21 -5.72 16.28
#